data_AF-A0A7S0TV59-F1
#
_entry.id   AF-A0A7S0TV59-F1
#
_cell.length_a   1.000
_cell.length_b   1.000
_cell.length_c   1.000
_cell.angle_alpha   90.00
_cell.angle_beta   90.00
_cell.angle_gamma   90.00
#
_symmetry.space_group_name_H-M   'P 1'
#
loop_
_entity.id
_entity.type
_entity.pdbx_description
1 polymer ?
#
loop_
_entity_poly.entity_id
_entity_poly.type
_entity_poly.pdbx_seq_one_letter_code
_entity_poly.pdbx_strand_id
1 'polypeptide(L)'
;MAVVPLLSLRLGSTGLIDLGGGLLAQQIHGTDPLDQIVTIDCGGVVFRTCRRTLHKHPGSLLHGMVQPGGELHTESCVFIDRDNRCFASILNYYRTGELDEPKHISDEAWKHELAFYKIEDP
;
A
#
# COMPACT_ATOMS: atom_id res chain seq x y z
N MET A 1 -4.40 46.27 -16.57
CA MET A 1 -3.91 45.57 -15.37
C MET A 1 -4.93 44.49 -15.06
N ALA A 2 -4.59 43.22 -15.35
CA ALA A 2 -5.53 42.11 -15.27
C ALA A 2 -5.68 41.66 -13.80
N VAL A 3 -6.92 41.63 -13.33
CA VAL A 3 -7.30 40.99 -12.07
C VAL A 3 -7.47 39.50 -12.38
N VAL A 4 -6.65 38.65 -11.76
CA VAL A 4 -6.77 37.19 -11.83
C VAL A 4 -7.87 36.76 -10.86
N PRO A 5 -8.94 36.07 -11.28
CA PRO A 5 -9.87 35.46 -10.35
C PRO A 5 -9.32 34.11 -9.87
N LEU A 6 -9.42 33.92 -8.55
CA LEU A 6 -8.98 32.76 -7.80
C LEU A 6 -9.72 31.49 -8.29
N LEU A 7 -9.02 30.61 -9.02
CA LEU A 7 -9.55 29.30 -9.38
C LEU A 7 -9.55 28.38 -8.15
N SER A 8 -10.75 28.10 -7.64
CA SER A 8 -10.99 27.02 -6.70
C SER A 8 -10.78 25.67 -7.39
N LEU A 9 -9.61 25.06 -7.22
CA LEU A 9 -9.35 23.67 -7.60
C LEU A 9 -10.18 22.73 -6.72
N ARG A 10 -11.28 22.20 -7.26
CA ARG A 10 -11.99 21.06 -6.67
C ARG A 10 -11.49 19.76 -7.31
N LEU A 11 -11.27 18.75 -6.45
CA LEU A 11 -10.86 17.38 -6.75
C LEU A 11 -11.60 16.79 -7.96
N GLY A 12 -10.85 16.22 -8.90
CA GLY A 12 -11.36 15.35 -9.97
C GLY A 12 -11.96 14.04 -9.42
N SER A 13 -12.59 13.19 -10.22
CA SER A 13 -12.47 13.05 -11.67
C SER A 13 -13.68 12.30 -12.25
N THR A 14 -14.65 13.03 -12.77
CA THR A 14 -15.59 12.52 -13.79
C THR A 14 -15.75 13.59 -14.86
N GLY A 15 -14.65 13.85 -15.59
CA GLY A 15 -14.66 14.74 -16.74
C GLY A 15 -15.07 13.98 -17.99
N LEU A 16 -16.37 13.75 -18.19
CA LEU A 16 -16.89 13.53 -19.53
C LEU A 16 -16.95 14.89 -20.23
N ILE A 17 -16.16 15.08 -21.29
CA ILE A 17 -16.30 16.21 -22.19
C ILE A 17 -16.58 15.62 -23.57
N ASP A 18 -17.83 15.72 -24.02
CA ASP A 18 -18.23 15.34 -25.37
C ASP A 18 -17.92 16.51 -26.33
N LEU A 19 -16.98 16.29 -27.24
CA LEU A 19 -16.69 17.18 -28.36
C LEU A 19 -16.86 16.36 -29.64
N GLY A 20 -18.14 16.20 -30.03
CA GLY A 20 -18.62 15.55 -31.25
C GLY A 20 -17.60 15.39 -32.38
N GLY A 21 -17.30 14.14 -32.70
CA GLY A 21 -16.53 13.76 -33.89
C GLY A 21 -15.45 12.73 -33.64
N GLY A 22 -15.84 11.46 -33.53
CA GLY A 22 -14.92 10.32 -33.61
C GLY A 22 -14.53 9.75 -32.26
N LEU A 23 -14.88 8.48 -32.05
CA LEU A 23 -14.46 7.65 -30.94
C LEU A 23 -12.94 7.38 -31.05
N LEU A 24 -12.11 8.27 -30.54
CA LEU A 24 -10.76 7.92 -30.16
C LEU A 24 -10.84 7.33 -28.76
N ALA A 25 -10.84 6.01 -28.66
CA ALA A 25 -10.44 5.33 -27.43
C ALA A 25 -8.95 5.66 -27.20
N GLN A 26 -8.67 6.84 -26.65
CA GLN A 26 -7.36 7.12 -26.09
C GLN A 26 -7.26 6.29 -24.81
N GLN A 27 -6.35 5.33 -24.86
CA GLN A 27 -5.94 4.48 -23.76
C GLN A 27 -5.73 5.36 -22.53
N ILE A 28 -6.70 5.29 -21.61
CA ILE A 28 -6.62 5.93 -20.30
C ILE A 28 -5.35 5.37 -19.69
N HIS A 29 -4.41 6.22 -19.25
CA HIS A 29 -3.22 5.78 -18.55
C HIS A 29 -3.66 4.86 -17.42
N GLY A 30 -3.53 3.56 -17.63
CA GLY A 30 -3.85 2.57 -16.62
C GLY A 30 -2.90 2.83 -15.47
N THR A 31 -3.43 3.22 -14.32
CA THR A 31 -2.70 3.11 -13.05
C THR A 31 -2.11 1.72 -13.00
N ASP A 32 -0.77 1.62 -12.96
CA ASP A 32 -0.06 0.36 -12.83
C ASP A 32 -0.74 -0.49 -11.75
N PRO A 33 -1.09 -1.77 -11.99
CA PRO A 33 -1.67 -2.63 -10.97
C PRO A 33 -0.89 -2.63 -9.65
N LEU A 34 0.42 -2.34 -9.69
CA LEU A 34 1.27 -2.20 -8.51
C LEU A 34 0.99 -0.89 -7.72
N ASP A 35 0.43 0.13 -8.35
CA ASP A 35 -0.01 1.37 -7.68
C ASP A 35 -1.36 1.24 -6.97
N GLN A 36 -2.04 0.11 -7.12
CA GLN A 36 -3.28 -0.15 -6.38
C GLN A 36 -3.01 -0.15 -4.87
N ILE A 37 -3.83 0.63 -4.14
CA ILE A 37 -3.83 0.64 -2.68
C ILE A 37 -4.52 -0.60 -2.15
N VAL A 38 -3.87 -1.26 -1.20
CA VAL A 38 -4.43 -2.34 -0.38
C VAL A 38 -4.59 -1.87 1.06
N THR A 39 -5.55 -2.46 1.75
CA THR A 39 -5.86 -2.21 3.15
C THR A 39 -5.46 -3.41 3.99
N ILE A 40 -4.72 -3.20 5.07
CA ILE A 40 -4.33 -4.25 5.99
C ILE A 40 -4.82 -3.83 7.37
N ASP A 41 -5.84 -4.51 7.87
CA ASP A 41 -6.22 -4.39 9.28
C ASP A 41 -5.33 -5.33 10.09
N CYS A 42 -4.47 -4.78 10.93
CA CYS A 42 -3.61 -5.55 11.81
C CYS A 42 -4.05 -5.32 13.25
N GLY A 43 -4.55 -6.36 13.92
CA GLY A 43 -5.01 -6.28 15.31
C GLY A 43 -6.02 -5.16 15.60
N GLY A 44 -6.87 -4.79 14.63
CA GLY A 44 -7.88 -3.73 14.75
C GLY A 44 -7.40 -2.33 14.31
N VAL A 45 -6.14 -2.19 13.87
CA VAL A 45 -5.59 -0.94 13.33
C VAL A 45 -5.43 -1.06 11.82
N VAL A 46 -6.06 -0.13 11.09
CA VAL A 46 -6.08 -0.15 9.63
C VAL A 46 -4.88 0.59 9.04
N PHE A 47 -4.06 -0.13 8.30
CA PHE A 47 -2.95 0.37 7.50
C PHE A 47 -3.33 0.38 6.02
N ARG A 48 -2.76 1.33 5.26
CA ARG A 48 -2.88 1.39 3.81
C ARG A 48 -1.52 1.56 3.16
N THR A 49 -1.33 0.87 2.04
CA THR A 49 -0.11 0.94 1.24
C THR A 49 -0.39 0.52 -0.20
N CYS A 50 0.53 0.72 -1.15
CA CYS A 50 0.37 0.19 -2.50
C CYS A 50 0.99 -1.21 -2.62
N ARG A 51 0.51 -1.99 -3.60
CA ARG A 51 1.07 -3.31 -3.93
C ARG A 51 2.57 -3.25 -4.22
N ARG A 52 3.05 -2.19 -4.87
CA ARG A 52 4.47 -1.94 -5.15
C ARG A 52 5.31 -1.97 -3.87
N THR A 53 4.82 -1.39 -2.78
CA THR A 53 5.51 -1.43 -1.48
C THR A 53 5.69 -2.86 -1.00
N LEU A 54 4.64 -3.70 -1.09
CA LEU A 54 4.69 -5.09 -0.64
C LEU A 54 5.58 -5.98 -1.53
N HIS A 55 5.85 -5.56 -2.77
CA HIS A 55 6.77 -6.26 -3.67
C HIS A 55 8.26 -6.07 -3.36
N LYS A 56 8.64 -5.10 -2.51
CA LYS A 56 10.04 -4.71 -2.31
C LYS A 56 10.91 -5.77 -1.64
N HIS A 57 10.32 -6.69 -0.88
CA HIS A 57 11.05 -7.71 -0.12
C HIS A 57 10.59 -9.12 -0.50
N PRO A 58 11.13 -9.71 -1.59
CA PRO A 58 10.81 -11.07 -1.99
C PRO A 58 11.06 -12.11 -0.88
N GLY A 59 10.23 -13.14 -0.81
CA GLY A 59 10.32 -14.20 0.21
C GLY A 59 9.60 -13.89 1.53
N SER A 60 9.32 -12.62 1.80
CA SER A 60 8.52 -12.21 2.96
C SER A 60 7.04 -12.60 2.84
N LEU A 61 6.32 -12.60 3.97
CA LEU A 61 4.90 -12.95 4.01
C LEU A 61 4.05 -11.98 3.16
N LEU A 62 4.21 -10.67 3.34
CA LEU A 62 3.36 -9.70 2.63
C LEU A 62 3.64 -9.68 1.12
N HIS A 63 4.88 -9.96 0.71
CA HIS A 63 5.19 -10.18 -0.70
C HIS A 63 4.41 -11.38 -1.25
N GLY A 64 4.37 -12.48 -0.50
CA GLY A 64 3.58 -13.67 -0.84
C GLY A 64 2.09 -13.38 -0.96
N MET A 65 1.52 -12.55 -0.08
CA MET A 65 0.09 -12.18 -0.12
C MET A 65 -0.30 -11.47 -1.43
N VAL A 66 0.60 -10.69 -2.04
CA VAL A 66 0.33 -9.99 -3.31
C VAL A 66 0.74 -10.78 -4.55
N GLN A 67 1.42 -11.92 -4.40
CA GLN A 67 1.73 -12.81 -5.53
C GLN A 67 0.47 -13.55 -6.02
N PRO A 68 0.46 -14.03 -7.27
CA PRO A 68 -0.63 -14.89 -7.77
C PRO A 68 -0.97 -16.02 -6.79
N GLY A 69 -2.23 -16.08 -6.36
CA GLY A 69 -2.72 -17.06 -5.39
C GLY A 69 -2.64 -16.65 -3.91
N GLY A 70 -2.03 -15.50 -3.59
CA GLY A 70 -2.07 -14.90 -2.25
C GLY A 70 -3.37 -14.14 -1.96
N GLU A 71 -3.68 -13.85 -0.69
CA GLU A 71 -4.97 -13.23 -0.33
C GLU A 71 -5.18 -11.86 -0.98
N LEU A 72 -4.13 -11.04 -1.05
CA LEU A 72 -4.17 -9.69 -1.63
C LEU A 72 -3.98 -9.67 -3.15
N HIS A 73 -3.91 -10.83 -3.81
CA HIS A 73 -3.87 -10.92 -5.27
C HIS A 73 -5.20 -10.48 -5.87
N THR A 74 -6.31 -11.05 -5.36
CA THR A 74 -7.67 -10.73 -5.80
C THR A 74 -8.34 -9.74 -4.87
N GLU A 75 -8.06 -9.80 -3.57
CA GLU A 75 -8.65 -8.90 -2.59
C GLU A 75 -7.88 -7.59 -2.48
N SER A 76 -8.59 -6.56 -2.03
CA SER A 76 -8.00 -5.24 -1.71
C SER A 76 -7.85 -5.02 -0.21
N CYS A 77 -8.34 -5.95 0.62
CA CYS A 77 -8.22 -5.88 2.07
C CYS A 77 -7.92 -7.25 2.68
N VAL A 78 -7.19 -7.25 3.80
CA VAL A 78 -6.96 -8.43 4.63
C VAL A 78 -6.94 -8.04 6.10
N PHE A 79 -7.25 -9.01 6.97
CA PHE A 79 -7.07 -8.91 8.41
C PHE A 79 -5.92 -9.81 8.86
N ILE A 80 -5.05 -9.27 9.70
CA ILE A 80 -3.90 -9.97 10.29
C ILE A 80 -4.04 -9.87 11.81
N ASP A 81 -4.26 -11.01 12.47
CA ASP A 81 -4.45 -11.09 13.93
C ASP A 81 -3.12 -11.02 14.69
N ARG A 82 -2.39 -9.90 14.55
CA ARG A 82 -1.05 -9.66 15.10
C ARG A 82 -0.93 -8.28 15.77
N ASP A 83 0.20 -8.02 16.44
CA ASP A 83 0.44 -6.74 17.10
C ASP A 83 0.68 -5.61 16.09
N ASN A 84 -0.24 -4.64 16.06
CA ASN A 84 -0.17 -3.49 15.17
C ASN A 84 1.05 -2.58 15.40
N ARG A 85 1.61 -2.55 16.62
CA ARG A 85 2.75 -1.69 16.95
C ARG A 85 4.02 -2.19 16.25
N CYS A 86 4.22 -3.50 16.26
CA CYS A 86 5.29 -4.15 15.49
C CYS A 86 5.03 -4.02 13.99
N PHE A 87 3.77 -4.19 13.56
CA PHE A 87 3.42 -4.08 12.15
C PHE A 87 3.72 -2.70 11.56
N ALA A 88 3.62 -1.62 12.34
CA ALA A 88 4.00 -0.29 11.89
C ALA A 88 5.48 -0.22 11.47
N SER A 89 6.39 -0.79 12.27
CA SER A 89 7.82 -0.92 11.94
C SER A 89 8.05 -1.83 10.74
N ILE A 90 7.38 -2.99 10.69
CA ILE A 90 7.45 -3.92 9.56
C ILE A 90 7.04 -3.23 8.26
N LEU A 91 5.90 -2.54 8.24
CA LEU A 91 5.44 -1.85 7.03
C LEU A 91 6.38 -0.71 6.62
N ASN A 92 7.02 -0.03 7.58
CA ASN A 92 8.05 0.95 7.28
C ASN A 92 9.29 0.32 6.66
N TYR A 93 9.70 -0.88 7.08
CA TYR A 93 10.76 -1.63 6.40
C TYR A 93 10.43 -1.89 4.92
N TYR A 94 9.19 -2.20 4.55
CA TYR A 94 8.80 -2.25 3.13
C TYR A 94 8.86 -0.87 2.45
N ARG A 95 8.67 0.24 3.17
CA ARG A 95 8.72 1.57 2.57
C ARG A 95 10.15 2.05 2.34
N THR A 96 11.03 1.89 3.33
CA THR A 96 12.37 2.49 3.38
C THR A 96 13.48 1.49 3.08
N GLY A 97 13.29 0.21 3.40
CA GLY A 97 14.35 -0.80 3.43
C GLY A 97 15.12 -0.86 4.76
N GLU A 98 14.78 -0.01 5.73
CA GLU A 98 15.42 0.07 7.05
C GLU A 98 14.51 -0.58 8.10
N LEU A 99 15.06 -1.48 8.92
CA LEU A 99 14.31 -2.23 9.93
C LEU A 99 14.49 -1.59 11.32
N ASP A 100 13.59 -0.68 11.66
CA ASP A 100 13.60 -0.02 12.96
C ASP A 100 12.79 -0.79 14.01
N GLU A 101 13.44 -1.17 15.11
CA GLU A 101 12.77 -1.83 16.22
C GLU A 101 11.72 -0.91 16.89
N PRO A 102 10.48 -1.39 17.10
CA PRO A 102 9.43 -0.62 17.75
C PRO A 102 9.75 -0.34 19.23
N LYS A 103 9.53 0.91 19.66
CA LYS A 103 9.72 1.31 21.06
C LYS A 103 8.75 0.57 21.98
N HIS A 104 9.21 0.21 23.18
CA HIS A 104 8.41 -0.42 24.25
C HIS A 104 7.85 -1.81 23.90
N ILE A 105 8.47 -2.50 22.95
CA ILE A 105 8.29 -3.93 22.68
C ILE A 105 9.56 -4.64 23.16
N SER A 106 9.45 -5.86 23.69
CA SER A 106 10.64 -6.64 24.05
C SER A 106 11.27 -7.27 22.81
N ASP A 107 12.59 -7.45 22.83
CA ASP A 107 13.37 -8.07 21.75
C ASP A 107 12.78 -9.43 21.34
N GLU A 108 12.31 -10.24 22.29
CA GLU A 108 11.70 -11.55 22.01
C GLU A 108 10.37 -11.41 21.25
N ALA A 109 9.53 -10.47 21.67
CA ALA A 109 8.26 -10.22 20.99
C ALA A 109 8.49 -9.68 19.57
N TRP A 110 9.49 -8.81 19.41
CA TRP A 110 9.87 -8.30 18.10
C TRP A 110 10.38 -9.43 17.18
N LYS A 111 11.28 -10.28 17.66
CA LYS A 111 11.77 -11.46 16.92
C LYS A 111 10.65 -12.40 16.51
N HIS A 112 9.66 -12.62 17.37
CA HIS A 112 8.48 -13.43 17.03
C HIS A 112 7.64 -12.81 15.90
N GLU A 113 7.48 -11.48 15.87
CA GLU A 113 6.80 -10.82 14.77
C GLU A 113 7.61 -10.89 13.47
N LEU A 114 8.92 -10.62 13.51
CA LEU A 114 9.78 -10.76 12.32
C LEU A 114 9.71 -12.16 11.72
N ALA A 115 9.77 -13.19 12.56
CA ALA A 115 9.61 -14.59 12.14
C ALA A 115 8.24 -14.84 11.50
N PHE A 116 7.16 -14.28 12.04
CA PHE A 116 5.82 -14.39 11.45
C PHE A 116 5.76 -13.78 10.05
N TYR A 117 6.31 -12.57 9.88
CA TYR A 117 6.33 -11.89 8.57
C TYR A 117 7.43 -12.39 7.63
N LYS A 118 8.20 -13.40 8.05
CA LYS A 118 9.33 -13.97 7.31
C LYS A 118 10.35 -12.91 6.89
N ILE A 119 10.66 -12.01 7.81
CA ILE A 119 11.71 -11.02 7.66
C ILE A 119 12.89 -11.53 8.47
N GLU A 120 13.99 -11.83 7.78
CA GLU A 120 15.26 -12.12 8.45
C GLU A 120 15.85 -10.80 8.96
N ASP A 121 16.48 -10.86 10.13
CA ASP A 121 17.26 -9.73 10.65
C ASP A 121 18.40 -9.48 9.65
N PRO A 122 18.47 -8.30 9.00
CA PRO A 122 19.42 -8.04 7.93
C PRO A 122 20.90 -8.05 8.36
#